data_AF-A0A1H4SN58-F1
#
_entry.id   AF-A0A1H4SN58-F1
#
_cell.length_a   1.000
_cell.length_b   1.000
_cell.length_c   1.000
_cell.angle_alpha   90.00
_cell.angle_beta   90.00
_cell.angle_gamma   90.00
#
_symmetry.space_group_name_H-M   'P 1'
#
loop_
_entity.id
_entity.type
_entity.pdbx_description
1 polymer ?
#
loop_
_entity_poly.entity_id
_entity_poly.type
_entity_poly.pdbx_seq_one_letter_code
_entity_poly.pdbx_strand_id
1 'polypeptide(L)'
;MKTREERIEIVNKIINAISLIGRNFFRGESGTAYIFQKGNKLYMKNSYTGIDMCIITKYGYPPKGWTNGGTLWGLVKDFKEFIQKGGDTNHNNGYGGLYCTHWGYSEEEMYSIQNLAFELGYLKQEPKKQ
;
A
#
# COMPACT_ATOMS: atom_id res chain seq x y z
N MET A 1 -2.50 17.23 -12.10
CA MET A 1 -2.19 16.44 -10.89
C MET A 1 -3.37 15.51 -10.66
N LYS A 2 -3.15 14.21 -10.43
CA LYS A 2 -4.26 13.26 -10.23
C LYS A 2 -5.18 13.73 -9.09
N THR A 3 -6.47 13.44 -9.11
CA THR A 3 -7.38 13.73 -7.99
C THR A 3 -7.07 12.83 -6.80
N ARG A 4 -7.69 13.09 -5.65
CA ARG A 4 -7.49 12.22 -4.48
C ARG A 4 -8.11 10.84 -4.69
N GLU A 5 -9.26 10.81 -5.34
CA GLU A 5 -10.02 9.62 -5.71
C GLU A 5 -9.21 8.74 -6.67
N GLU A 6 -8.63 9.32 -7.73
CA GLU A 6 -7.76 8.61 -8.67
C GLU A 6 -6.54 8.00 -7.97
N ARG A 7 -5.97 8.69 -6.98
CA ARG A 7 -4.84 8.16 -6.20
C ARG A 7 -5.24 7.01 -5.29
N ILE A 8 -6.44 7.05 -4.70
CA ILE A 8 -7.00 5.94 -3.94
C ILE A 8 -7.17 4.72 -4.85
N GLU A 9 -7.69 4.91 -6.06
CA GLU A 9 -7.85 3.83 -7.04
C GLU A 9 -6.52 3.20 -7.44
N ILE A 10 -5.50 4.02 -7.72
CA ILE A 10 -4.14 3.55 -8.03
C ILE A 10 -3.61 2.68 -6.89
N VAL A 11 -3.68 3.18 -5.65
CA VAL A 11 -3.20 2.45 -4.47
C VAL A 11 -3.97 1.14 -4.30
N ASN A 12 -5.29 1.15 -4.49
CA ASN A 12 -6.09 -0.08 -4.36
C ASN A 12 -5.77 -1.11 -5.44
N LYS A 13 -5.43 -0.69 -6.67
CA LYS A 13 -4.93 -1.61 -7.71
C LYS A 13 -3.61 -2.26 -7.29
N ILE A 14 -2.70 -1.49 -6.69
CA ILE A 14 -1.42 -2.01 -6.18
C ILE A 14 -1.64 -2.96 -5.00
N ILE A 15 -2.48 -2.59 -4.02
CA ILE A 15 -2.83 -3.47 -2.88
C ILE A 15 -3.44 -4.78 -3.40
N ASN A 16 -4.34 -4.70 -4.39
CA ASN A 16 -4.94 -5.88 -4.98
C ASN A 16 -3.89 -6.78 -5.66
N ALA A 17 -2.95 -6.23 -6.42
CA ALA A 17 -1.85 -7.02 -7.00
C ALA A 17 -1.00 -7.72 -5.93
N ILE A 18 -0.63 -7.02 -4.86
CA ILE A 18 0.09 -7.60 -3.71
C ILE A 18 -0.72 -8.73 -3.05
N SER A 19 -2.05 -8.64 -3.05
CA SER A 19 -2.93 -9.67 -2.47
C SER A 19 -3.06 -10.95 -3.30
N LEU A 20 -2.59 -10.93 -4.54
CA LEU A 20 -2.67 -12.04 -5.48
C LEU A 20 -1.30 -12.70 -5.75
N ILE A 21 -0.21 -12.11 -5.29
CA ILE A 21 1.16 -12.51 -5.61
C ILE A 21 1.92 -12.93 -4.35
N GLY A 22 2.86 -13.87 -4.48
CA GLY A 22 3.74 -14.31 -3.40
C GLY A 22 2.98 -14.77 -2.17
N ARG A 23 3.10 -14.02 -1.09
CA ARG A 23 2.54 -14.36 0.23
C ARG A 23 1.09 -13.92 0.43
N ASN A 24 0.44 -13.39 -0.61
CA ASN A 24 -0.94 -12.90 -0.56
C ASN A 24 -1.15 -11.84 0.54
N PHE A 25 -0.19 -10.90 0.68
CA PHE A 25 -0.31 -9.84 1.68
C PHE A 25 -1.56 -8.99 1.39
N PHE A 26 -2.20 -8.49 2.45
CA PHE A 26 -3.51 -7.80 2.32
C PHE A 26 -4.68 -8.68 1.87
N ARG A 27 -4.53 -10.01 1.83
CA ARG A 27 -5.64 -10.96 1.69
C ARG A 27 -5.92 -11.66 3.01
N GLY A 28 -7.19 -11.95 3.28
CA GLY A 28 -7.61 -12.68 4.47
C GLY A 28 -9.05 -13.17 4.35
N GLU A 29 -9.62 -13.67 5.45
CA GLU A 29 -10.97 -14.25 5.50
C GLU A 29 -12.07 -13.25 5.10
N SER A 30 -11.85 -11.96 5.38
CA SER A 30 -12.78 -10.88 5.03
C SER A 30 -12.54 -10.30 3.62
N GLY A 31 -11.68 -10.93 2.81
CA GLY A 31 -11.35 -10.52 1.44
C GLY A 31 -10.02 -9.77 1.31
N THR A 32 -9.93 -8.91 0.30
CA THR A 32 -8.75 -8.08 0.03
C THR A 32 -8.89 -6.72 0.72
N ALA A 33 -7.84 -6.26 1.39
CA ALA A 33 -7.82 -4.95 2.00
C ALA A 33 -7.88 -3.84 0.94
N TYR A 34 -8.50 -2.72 1.26
CA TYR A 34 -8.52 -1.55 0.38
C TYR A 34 -8.64 -0.27 1.20
N ILE A 35 -8.12 0.82 0.65
CA ILE A 35 -8.20 2.16 1.22
C ILE A 35 -9.41 2.88 0.64
N PHE A 36 -10.12 3.63 1.47
CA PHE A 36 -11.24 4.46 1.07
C PHE A 36 -11.30 5.73 1.91
N GLN A 37 -12.03 6.72 1.40
CA GLN A 37 -12.25 7.98 2.10
C GLN A 37 -13.60 7.98 2.82
N LYS A 38 -13.61 8.47 4.06
CA LYS A 38 -14.82 8.72 4.83
C LYS A 38 -14.73 10.11 5.45
N GLY A 39 -15.51 11.05 4.91
CA GLY A 39 -15.34 12.48 5.20
C GLY A 39 -13.95 12.95 4.80
N ASN A 40 -13.23 13.61 5.72
CA ASN A 40 -11.88 14.12 5.45
C ASN A 40 -10.77 13.11 5.77
N LYS A 41 -11.11 11.94 6.34
CA LYS A 41 -10.14 10.94 6.80
C LYS A 41 -10.02 9.77 5.81
N LEU A 42 -8.87 9.12 5.83
CA LEU A 42 -8.61 7.88 5.11
C LEU A 42 -8.75 6.68 6.04
N TYR A 43 -9.41 5.65 5.54
CA TYR A 43 -9.61 4.38 6.20
C TYR A 43 -9.08 3.25 5.33
N MET A 44 -8.74 2.13 5.96
CA MET A 44 -8.41 0.89 5.29
C MET A 44 -9.29 -0.22 5.85
N LYS A 45 -9.96 -0.98 4.98
CA LYS A 45 -10.67 -2.20 5.35
C LYS A 45 -9.66 -3.29 5.68
N ASN A 46 -9.69 -3.85 6.88
CA ASN A 46 -8.80 -4.96 7.25
C ASN A 46 -9.22 -6.25 6.53
N SER A 47 -8.28 -6.94 5.88
CA SER A 47 -8.54 -8.18 5.13
C SER A 47 -8.85 -9.39 6.00
N TYR A 48 -8.41 -9.41 7.26
CA TYR A 48 -8.65 -10.51 8.20
C TYR A 48 -9.92 -10.29 8.99
N THR A 49 -10.08 -9.11 9.61
CA THR A 49 -11.17 -8.84 10.56
C THR A 49 -12.35 -8.09 9.94
N GLY A 50 -12.21 -7.56 8.72
CA GLY A 50 -13.27 -6.80 8.06
C GLY A 50 -13.57 -5.44 8.71
N ILE A 51 -12.77 -4.97 9.66
CA ILE A 51 -13.00 -3.67 10.32
C ILE A 51 -12.45 -2.51 9.48
N ASP A 52 -13.08 -1.34 9.62
CA ASP A 52 -12.62 -0.11 8.99
C ASP A 52 -11.60 0.59 9.91
N MET A 53 -10.34 0.67 9.49
CA MET A 53 -9.25 1.23 10.30
C MET A 53 -8.87 2.63 9.81
N CYS A 54 -8.95 3.65 10.67
CA CYS A 54 -8.46 4.98 10.32
C CYS A 54 -6.92 4.96 10.22
N ILE A 55 -6.37 5.14 9.01
CA ILE A 55 -4.91 5.10 8.77
C ILE A 55 -4.22 6.46 9.01
N ILE A 56 -5.00 7.49 9.33
CA ILE A 56 -4.48 8.75 9.87
C ILE A 56 -4.36 8.57 11.39
N THR A 57 -3.23 8.04 11.83
CA THR A 57 -2.97 7.70 13.23
C THR A 57 -2.08 8.74 13.91
N LYS A 58 -2.21 8.84 15.25
CA LYS A 58 -1.34 9.67 16.08
C LYS A 58 0.05 9.02 16.18
N TYR A 59 1.11 9.81 16.07
CA TYR A 59 2.52 9.37 16.19
C TYR A 59 2.99 8.29 15.19
N GLY A 60 2.20 8.01 14.14
CA GLY A 60 2.61 7.06 13.09
C GLY A 60 2.54 5.58 13.49
N TYR A 61 1.93 5.24 14.62
CA TYR A 61 1.67 3.84 15.01
C TYR A 61 0.56 3.21 14.16
N PRO A 62 0.57 1.87 13.98
CA PRO A 62 -0.54 1.17 13.35
C PRO A 62 -1.86 1.44 14.08
N PRO A 63 -3.00 1.52 13.37
CA PRO A 63 -4.30 1.65 14.01
C PRO A 63 -4.66 0.40 14.81
N LYS A 64 -5.57 0.54 15.78
CA LYS A 64 -6.13 -0.61 16.52
C LYS A 64 -6.76 -1.59 15.52
N GLY A 65 -6.43 -2.87 15.67
CA GLY A 65 -6.91 -3.95 14.80
C GLY A 65 -6.12 -4.13 13.49
N TRP A 66 -4.98 -3.46 13.35
CA TRP A 66 -3.97 -3.83 12.36
C TRP A 66 -3.41 -5.22 12.65
N THR A 67 -3.35 -6.08 11.63
CA THR A 67 -2.98 -7.50 11.76
C THR A 67 -1.71 -7.88 11.00
N ASN A 68 -1.18 -6.99 10.15
CA ASN A 68 0.01 -7.24 9.34
C ASN A 68 1.30 -6.82 10.08
N GLY A 69 2.46 -7.19 9.54
CA GLY A 69 3.76 -6.79 10.08
C GLY A 69 4.09 -5.28 9.91
N GLY A 70 5.14 -4.83 10.59
CA GLY A 70 5.62 -3.44 10.54
C GLY A 70 6.07 -2.99 9.14
N THR A 71 6.60 -3.90 8.32
CA THR A 71 6.96 -3.64 6.92
C THR A 71 5.77 -3.17 6.09
N LEU A 72 4.64 -3.89 6.18
CA LEU A 72 3.41 -3.53 5.47
C LEU A 72 2.77 -2.26 6.04
N TRP A 73 2.98 -1.98 7.33
CA TRP A 73 2.56 -0.70 7.89
C TRP A 73 3.40 0.47 7.33
N GLY A 74 4.70 0.27 7.15
CA GLY A 74 5.58 1.19 6.43
C GLY A 74 5.02 1.54 5.05
N LEU A 75 4.65 0.51 4.28
CA LEU A 75 4.05 0.68 2.96
C LEU A 75 2.70 1.42 2.99
N VAL A 76 1.80 1.10 3.93
CA VAL A 76 0.50 1.79 4.03
C VAL A 76 0.69 3.27 4.38
N LYS A 77 1.73 3.62 5.14
CA LYS A 77 2.07 5.03 5.38
C LYS A 77 2.52 5.74 4.11
N ASP A 78 3.33 5.09 3.27
CA ASP A 78 3.70 5.62 1.95
C ASP A 78 2.45 5.81 1.08
N PHE A 79 1.58 4.80 0.96
CA PHE A 79 0.32 4.92 0.22
C PHE A 79 -0.56 6.08 0.71
N LYS A 80 -0.72 6.23 2.03
CA LYS A 80 -1.44 7.34 2.64
C LYS A 80 -0.82 8.69 2.24
N GLU A 81 0.49 8.80 2.31
CA GLU A 81 1.21 10.02 1.96
C GLU A 81 1.01 10.38 0.48
N PHE A 82 1.05 9.39 -0.42
CA PHE A 82 0.80 9.56 -1.85
C PHE A 82 -0.61 10.10 -2.08
N ILE A 83 -1.60 9.50 -1.42
CA ILE A 83 -3.01 9.93 -1.52
C ILE A 83 -3.18 11.36 -0.98
N GLN A 84 -2.54 11.73 0.13
CA GLN A 84 -2.75 13.03 0.77
C GLN A 84 -1.98 14.17 0.07
N LYS A 85 -0.71 13.96 -0.27
CA LYS A 85 0.17 14.99 -0.84
C LYS A 85 0.10 15.05 -2.37
N GLY A 86 -0.45 14.00 -2.99
CA GLY A 86 -0.63 13.88 -4.43
C GLY A 86 0.66 13.85 -5.23
N GLY A 87 1.74 13.38 -4.62
CA GLY A 87 3.06 13.34 -5.22
C GLY A 87 3.96 12.30 -4.57
N ASP A 88 5.25 12.45 -4.85
CA ASP A 88 6.32 11.53 -4.47
C ASP A 88 6.30 11.21 -2.98
N THR A 89 6.32 9.93 -2.67
CA THR A 89 6.50 9.46 -1.31
C THR A 89 7.88 8.85 -1.28
N ASN A 90 8.80 9.48 -0.56
CA ASN A 90 10.22 9.16 -0.58
C ASN A 90 10.57 7.74 -0.06
N HIS A 91 9.64 6.78 -0.01
CA HIS A 91 9.81 5.45 0.60
C HIS A 91 10.38 5.51 2.02
N ASN A 92 10.22 6.67 2.68
CA ASN A 92 10.88 7.05 3.92
C ASN A 92 10.13 6.52 5.15
N ASN A 93 8.96 5.91 4.98
CA ASN A 93 8.17 5.40 6.10
C ASN A 93 8.64 4.04 6.62
N GLY A 94 9.80 3.56 6.15
CA GLY A 94 10.50 2.36 6.60
C GLY A 94 10.56 1.27 5.55
N TYR A 95 11.52 0.36 5.71
CA TYR A 95 11.75 -0.86 4.91
C TYR A 95 11.85 -0.68 3.38
N GLY A 96 11.79 0.53 2.81
CA GLY A 96 11.97 0.78 1.37
C GLY A 96 10.70 0.67 0.52
N GLY A 97 9.51 0.62 1.12
CA GLY A 97 8.24 0.59 0.38
C GLY A 97 8.15 -0.59 -0.62
N LEU A 98 7.81 -0.30 -1.88
CA LEU A 98 7.76 -1.31 -2.95
C LEU A 98 9.14 -1.79 -3.43
N TYR A 99 10.24 -1.15 -2.99
CA TYR A 99 11.61 -1.58 -3.28
C TYR A 99 12.22 -2.42 -2.14
N CYS A 100 11.43 -2.77 -1.12
CA CYS A 100 11.87 -3.61 -0.03
C CYS A 100 12.20 -5.04 -0.50
N THR A 101 13.39 -5.54 -0.18
CA THR A 101 13.82 -6.91 -0.53
C THR A 101 13.39 -7.96 0.52
N HIS A 102 12.83 -7.55 1.65
CA HIS A 102 12.50 -8.45 2.78
C HIS A 102 11.09 -9.05 2.71
N TRP A 103 10.40 -8.95 1.58
CA TRP A 103 9.03 -9.46 1.44
C TRP A 103 8.99 -10.99 1.27
N GLY A 104 10.12 -11.58 0.88
CA GLY A 104 10.23 -13.01 0.55
C GLY A 104 9.55 -13.35 -0.78
N TYR A 105 9.44 -12.38 -1.67
CA TYR A 105 8.93 -12.54 -3.04
C TYR A 105 10.11 -12.79 -3.97
N SER A 106 9.88 -13.48 -5.08
CA SER A 106 10.88 -13.59 -6.15
C SER A 106 11.13 -12.23 -6.82
N GLU A 107 12.22 -12.12 -7.56
CA GLU A 107 12.52 -10.92 -8.37
C GLU A 107 11.41 -10.64 -9.39
N GLU A 108 10.86 -11.69 -10.01
CA GLU A 108 9.75 -11.56 -10.97
C GLU A 108 8.46 -11.06 -10.31
N GLU A 109 8.14 -11.59 -9.13
CA GLU A 109 6.97 -11.18 -8.36
C GLU A 109 7.08 -9.71 -7.94
N MET A 110 8.23 -9.31 -7.39
CA MET A 110 8.48 -7.91 -7.03
C MET A 110 8.47 -6.99 -8.25
N TYR A 111 9.12 -7.39 -9.33
CA TYR A 111 9.16 -6.62 -10.57
C TYR A 111 7.74 -6.38 -11.11
N SER A 112 6.86 -7.40 -11.08
CA SER A 112 5.49 -7.25 -11.57
C SER A 112 4.69 -6.20 -10.79
N ILE A 113 4.84 -6.17 -9.46
CA ILE A 113 4.17 -5.18 -8.59
C ILE A 113 4.75 -3.78 -8.81
N GLN A 114 6.08 -3.68 -8.91
CA GLN A 114 6.75 -2.40 -9.16
C GLN A 114 6.40 -1.86 -10.55
N ASN A 115 6.36 -2.70 -11.58
CA ASN A 115 6.03 -2.31 -12.94
C ASN A 115 4.59 -1.79 -13.01
N LEU A 116 3.64 -2.51 -12.40
CA LEU A 116 2.26 -2.02 -12.27
C LEU A 116 2.21 -0.67 -11.55
N ALA A 117 2.94 -0.52 -10.45
CA ALA A 117 2.97 0.73 -9.70
C ALA A 117 3.61 1.88 -10.51
N PHE A 118 4.58 1.60 -11.37
CA PHE A 118 5.15 2.56 -12.31
C PHE A 118 4.16 2.96 -13.41
N GLU A 119 3.50 2.00 -14.07
CA GLU A 119 2.48 2.25 -15.09
C GLU A 119 1.30 3.08 -14.56
N LEU A 120 0.89 2.82 -13.31
CA LEU A 120 -0.14 3.60 -12.63
C LEU A 120 0.34 4.99 -12.18
N GLY A 121 1.64 5.28 -12.31
CA GLY A 121 2.28 6.52 -11.90
C GLY A 121 2.29 6.73 -10.39
N TYR A 122 2.39 5.64 -9.62
CA TYR A 122 2.77 5.66 -8.20
C TYR A 122 4.30 5.73 -8.06
N LEU A 123 5.04 4.88 -8.79
CA LEU A 123 6.49 4.98 -8.91
C LEU A 123 6.84 5.90 -10.07
N LYS A 124 7.90 6.71 -9.91
CA LYS A 124 8.42 7.59 -10.98
C LYS A 124 9.58 6.99 -11.76
N GLN A 125 10.32 6.09 -11.13
CA GLN A 125 11.46 5.43 -11.76
C GLN A 125 11.01 4.07 -12.25
N GLU A 126 11.34 3.77 -13.50
CA GLU A 126 11.13 2.46 -14.08
C GLU A 126 11.90 1.42 -13.24
N PRO A 127 11.24 0.36 -12.77
CA PRO A 127 11.91 -0.70 -12.04
C PRO A 127 12.87 -1.43 -12.96
N LYS A 128 14.04 -1.79 -12.43
CA LYS A 128 14.99 -2.67 -13.12
C LYS A 128 14.74 -4.09 -12.65
N LYS A 129 14.65 -5.05 -13.57
CA LYS A 129 14.88 -6.45 -13.22
C LYS A 129 16.32 -6.56 -12.71
N GLN A 130 16.48 -6.97 -11.46
CA GLN A 130 17.78 -7.29 -10.88
C GLN A 130 18.19 -8.70 -11.30
#